data_AF-A0AAV9IHQ7-F1
#
_entry.id   AF-A0AAV9IHQ7-F1
#
_cell.length_a   1.000
_cell.length_b   1.000
_cell.length_c   1.000
_cell.angle_alpha   90.00
_cell.angle_beta   90.00
_cell.angle_gamma   90.00
#
_symmetry.space_group_name_H-M   'P 1'
#
loop_
_entity.id
_entity.type
_entity.pdbx_description
1 polymer ?
#
loop_
_entity_poly.entity_id
_entity_poly.type
_entity_poly.pdbx_seq_one_letter_code
_entity_poly.pdbx_strand_id
1 'polypeptide(L)'
;MNICSRGFLFKCLENAQKHKLERKLFCSKSTSNSEEGTQRRQPVRSRSQLFQYRKSWDINQLRAVLSDAPTLTDIINREKSIPFLAATNYKEFSQLAPQYLNEESGVFETTIPLSSDARLRKLYENPFGLLRLSRVLEDLDAVSALAALHHVKREDVNCVTAAVDGVRLHNQPWSPKHDLIYHSKVTYTGKTSMNISLTVAQKIPTENTKLIMEADFVYVARNLEGTQSIPVPPLHARNEEEKASFERAALKQLLRKERAKRNLTVSVPTIDEQLHLHQMFKRGFRPEEEVYMSQVTVGSTHFMLPDERNMYGFTFGGVLMRRAYELAFVNNYLAFQQRPTAVEVGDISFIKSVPVGSILELHSSVVYTKDTYQVVLVDAMVNNLMHDPPTKEKTNTFNFVFKTAQPVKKIFPLSYEESMKYISGRRMLDDVLTRI
;
A
#
# COMPACT_ATOMS: atom_id res chain seq x y z
N MET A 1 2.88 8.69 57.35
CA MET A 1 2.54 7.47 58.12
C MET A 1 1.35 6.79 57.45
N ASN A 2 1.21 5.47 57.59
CA ASN A 2 0.11 4.63 57.07
C ASN A 2 0.04 4.50 55.52
N ILE A 3 -0.38 3.38 54.92
CA ILE A 3 -0.40 1.94 55.33
C ILE A 3 -0.54 1.07 54.05
N CYS A 4 -0.05 -0.18 54.06
CA CYS A 4 -0.24 -1.23 53.03
C CYS A 4 0.32 -0.95 51.59
N SER A 5 0.67 -1.96 50.77
CA SER A 5 0.85 -3.41 51.02
C SER A 5 1.93 -3.99 50.08
N ARG A 6 2.49 -5.17 50.41
CA ARG A 6 3.61 -5.82 49.70
C ARG A 6 3.18 -7.13 49.00
N GLY A 7 3.90 -7.52 47.95
CA GLY A 7 4.02 -8.92 47.50
C GLY A 7 3.64 -9.15 46.03
N PHE A 8 4.19 -10.13 45.33
CA PHE A 8 5.28 -11.07 45.68
C PHE A 8 5.95 -11.61 44.40
N LEU A 9 7.22 -12.03 44.46
CA LEU A 9 7.91 -12.71 43.34
C LEU A 9 8.07 -14.22 43.58
N PHE A 10 8.12 -14.98 42.48
CA PHE A 10 8.63 -16.35 42.31
C PHE A 10 8.06 -17.51 43.15
N LYS A 11 7.27 -18.37 42.48
CA LYS A 11 7.23 -19.86 42.45
C LYS A 11 5.87 -20.30 41.86
N CYS A 12 5.70 -21.46 41.21
CA CYS A 12 6.63 -22.55 40.87
C CYS A 12 6.17 -23.26 39.57
N LEU A 13 7.03 -24.11 39.02
CA LEU A 13 6.62 -25.21 38.11
C LEU A 13 6.13 -26.40 38.95
N GLU A 14 5.52 -27.39 38.28
CA GLU A 14 4.90 -28.62 38.88
C GLU A 14 3.64 -28.30 39.72
N ASN A 15 2.51 -29.01 39.57
CA ASN A 15 2.33 -30.45 39.39
C ASN A 15 1.08 -30.81 38.55
N ALA A 16 0.84 -32.12 38.34
CA ALA A 16 -0.23 -32.63 37.48
C ALA A 16 -1.26 -33.54 38.20
N GLN A 17 -2.32 -33.90 37.45
CA GLN A 17 -3.32 -34.97 37.70
C GLN A 17 -4.55 -34.67 38.60
N LYS A 18 -5.63 -35.46 38.33
CA LYS A 18 -6.94 -35.57 39.03
C LYS A 18 -7.89 -34.35 38.83
N HIS A 19 -9.20 -34.47 38.58
CA HIS A 19 -10.11 -35.57 38.18
C HIS A 19 -10.75 -35.20 36.80
N LYS A 20 -11.25 -36.04 35.89
CA LYS A 20 -11.85 -37.40 35.84
C LYS A 20 -13.37 -37.45 36.14
N LEU A 21 -14.12 -37.95 35.14
CA LEU A 21 -15.59 -38.00 34.95
C LEU A 21 -16.23 -36.68 34.45
N GLU A 22 -17.27 -36.69 33.59
CA GLU A 22 -18.13 -37.81 33.17
C GLU A 22 -18.44 -37.82 31.64
N ARG A 23 -18.78 -39.01 31.09
CA ARG A 23 -19.33 -39.19 29.73
C ARG A 23 -20.42 -40.29 29.72
N LYS A 24 -21.66 -39.88 29.51
CA LYS A 24 -22.84 -40.62 29.00
C LYS A 24 -23.57 -39.61 28.08
N LEU A 25 -24.31 -39.93 27.03
CA LEU A 25 -24.96 -41.13 26.49
C LEU A 25 -24.47 -41.36 25.02
N PHE A 26 -24.74 -42.43 24.26
CA PHE A 26 -25.23 -43.82 24.44
C PHE A 26 -24.69 -44.67 23.26
N CYS A 27 -24.80 -46.01 23.26
CA CYS A 27 -24.49 -46.84 22.08
C CYS A 27 -25.22 -48.21 22.11
N SER A 28 -25.20 -48.94 20.97
CA SER A 28 -25.97 -50.17 20.64
C SER A 28 -27.49 -49.93 20.46
N LYS A 29 -28.22 -50.64 19.55
CA LYS A 29 -28.07 -52.03 19.06
C LYS A 29 -28.27 -52.20 17.54
N SER A 30 -27.91 -53.38 17.03
CA SER A 30 -28.39 -54.00 15.77
C SER A 30 -29.87 -54.46 15.90
N THR A 31 -30.69 -54.79 14.89
CA THR A 31 -30.59 -55.58 13.62
C THR A 31 -31.76 -55.17 12.66
N SER A 32 -32.00 -55.60 11.41
CA SER A 32 -31.34 -56.43 10.34
C SER A 32 -32.16 -56.35 9.01
N ASN A 33 -31.59 -56.75 7.86
CA ASN A 33 -32.22 -56.94 6.52
C ASN A 33 -32.69 -55.65 5.81
N SER A 34 -32.81 -55.56 4.47
CA SER A 34 -32.76 -56.57 3.39
C SER A 34 -32.00 -56.09 2.13
N GLU A 35 -31.95 -56.92 1.06
CA GLU A 35 -31.52 -56.55 -0.30
C GLU A 35 -32.50 -55.54 -0.97
N GLU A 36 -32.28 -54.92 -2.14
CA GLU A 36 -31.22 -54.98 -3.17
C GLU A 36 -31.17 -53.66 -4.00
N GLY A 37 -30.19 -53.49 -4.90
CA GLY A 37 -30.41 -52.73 -6.16
C GLY A 37 -29.86 -51.30 -6.37
N THR A 38 -28.96 -51.19 -7.36
CA THR A 38 -28.76 -50.06 -8.30
C THR A 38 -28.02 -48.74 -7.93
N GLN A 39 -27.24 -48.27 -8.91
CA GLN A 39 -26.65 -46.92 -9.12
C GLN A 39 -25.68 -46.34 -8.06
N ARG A 40 -24.37 -46.47 -8.33
CA ARG A 40 -23.28 -45.76 -7.63
C ARG A 40 -23.31 -44.25 -7.89
N ARG A 41 -23.97 -43.47 -7.03
CA ARG A 41 -23.61 -42.05 -6.82
C ARG A 41 -22.33 -41.98 -5.99
N GLN A 42 -21.38 -41.10 -6.36
CA GLN A 42 -20.20 -40.87 -5.51
C GLN A 42 -20.62 -40.11 -4.23
N PRO A 43 -20.21 -40.54 -3.03
CA PRO A 43 -20.48 -39.79 -1.81
C PRO A 43 -19.62 -38.52 -1.76
N VAL A 44 -20.22 -37.40 -1.38
CA VAL A 44 -19.52 -36.14 -1.14
C VAL A 44 -18.48 -36.35 -0.03
N ARG A 45 -17.19 -36.13 -0.33
CA ARG A 45 -16.12 -36.23 0.67
C ARG A 45 -16.38 -35.23 1.80
N SER A 46 -16.48 -35.73 3.04
CA SER A 46 -16.62 -34.86 4.20
C SER A 46 -15.35 -34.02 4.41
N ARG A 47 -15.52 -32.76 4.83
CA ARG A 47 -14.42 -31.81 5.13
C ARG A 47 -13.46 -32.28 6.24
N SER A 48 -13.72 -33.41 6.91
CA SER A 48 -12.97 -33.91 8.06
C SER A 48 -11.76 -34.80 7.73
N GLN A 49 -11.56 -35.24 6.49
CA GLN A 49 -10.45 -36.15 6.15
C GLN A 49 -9.06 -35.48 6.02
N LEU A 50 -8.97 -34.16 5.96
CA LEU A 50 -7.69 -33.43 5.79
C LEU A 50 -6.80 -33.39 7.05
N PHE A 51 -7.33 -33.75 8.23
CA PHE A 51 -6.58 -33.74 9.49
C PHE A 51 -6.63 -35.10 10.18
N GLN A 52 -6.08 -36.13 9.53
CA GLN A 52 -5.69 -37.36 10.22
C GLN A 52 -4.52 -37.07 11.17
N TYR A 53 -4.86 -36.81 12.43
CA TYR A 53 -3.92 -36.53 13.51
C TYR A 53 -2.99 -37.74 13.73
N ARG A 54 -1.77 -37.70 13.19
CA ARG A 54 -0.75 -38.73 13.48
C ARG A 54 -0.44 -38.70 14.98
N LYS A 55 -0.87 -39.73 15.70
CA LYS A 55 -0.40 -39.98 17.08
C LYS A 55 1.09 -40.29 17.04
N SER A 56 1.82 -39.77 18.03
CA SER A 56 3.29 -39.77 18.15
C SER A 56 4.03 -39.25 16.91
N TRP A 57 4.55 -38.02 17.02
CA TRP A 57 5.71 -37.62 16.24
C TRP A 57 6.94 -38.31 16.84
N ASP A 58 7.73 -39.00 16.01
CA ASP A 58 9.02 -39.54 16.46
C ASP A 58 10.02 -38.38 16.58
N ILE A 59 10.41 -38.08 17.82
CA ILE A 59 11.38 -37.03 18.16
C ILE A 59 12.73 -37.27 17.47
N ASN A 60 13.10 -38.52 17.18
CA ASN A 60 14.37 -38.82 16.51
C ASN A 60 14.28 -38.62 14.98
N GLN A 61 13.12 -38.83 14.37
CA GLN A 61 12.87 -38.42 12.97
C GLN A 61 12.85 -36.89 12.83
N LEU A 62 12.21 -36.19 13.79
CA LEU A 62 12.29 -34.72 13.86
C LEU A 62 13.73 -34.23 14.04
N ARG A 63 14.53 -34.88 14.90
CA ARG A 63 15.96 -34.56 15.05
C ARG A 63 16.77 -34.81 13.78
N ALA A 64 16.50 -35.88 13.03
CA ALA A 64 17.18 -36.13 11.75
C ALA A 64 16.85 -35.05 10.70
N VAL A 65 15.58 -34.66 10.58
CA VAL A 65 15.16 -33.54 9.71
C VAL A 65 15.75 -32.20 10.17
N LEU A 66 15.97 -32.03 11.48
CA LEU A 66 16.59 -30.84 12.07
C LEU A 66 18.13 -30.88 12.13
N SER A 67 18.79 -32.01 11.86
CA SER A 67 20.25 -32.09 11.71
C SER A 67 20.70 -31.82 10.27
N ASP A 68 19.85 -32.10 9.29
CA ASP A 68 20.03 -31.66 7.89
C ASP A 68 19.50 -30.24 7.66
N ALA A 69 18.76 -29.67 8.62
CA ALA A 69 18.41 -28.25 8.61
C ALA A 69 19.66 -27.40 8.93
N PRO A 70 19.85 -26.24 8.28
CA PRO A 70 20.92 -25.31 8.64
C PRO A 70 20.79 -24.93 10.11
N THR A 71 21.90 -24.95 10.86
CA THR A 71 21.87 -24.59 12.29
C THR A 71 21.40 -23.14 12.45
N LEU A 72 20.98 -22.75 13.67
CA LEU A 72 20.65 -21.34 13.92
C LEU A 72 21.82 -20.41 13.58
N THR A 73 23.06 -20.89 13.73
CA THR A 73 24.29 -20.18 13.34
C THR A 73 24.45 -20.10 11.82
N ASP A 74 24.10 -21.15 11.06
CA ASP A 74 24.11 -21.12 9.59
C ASP A 74 22.99 -20.26 9.01
N ILE A 75 21.82 -20.23 9.66
CA ILE A 75 20.71 -19.31 9.33
C ILE A 75 21.17 -17.87 9.57
N ILE A 76 21.69 -17.56 10.76
CA ILE A 76 22.23 -16.23 11.10
C ILE A 76 23.39 -15.83 10.18
N ASN A 77 24.25 -16.76 9.77
CA ASN A 77 25.35 -16.46 8.84
C ASN A 77 24.84 -16.33 7.39
N ARG A 78 23.78 -17.05 6.99
CA ARG A 78 23.03 -16.75 5.76
C ARG A 78 22.44 -15.35 5.82
N GLU A 79 21.77 -14.96 6.90
CA GLU A 79 21.14 -13.65 7.13
C GLU A 79 22.15 -12.50 7.36
N LYS A 80 23.44 -12.80 7.55
CA LYS A 80 24.53 -11.82 7.43
C LYS A 80 25.06 -11.70 6.00
N SER A 81 24.93 -12.75 5.19
CA SER A 81 25.36 -12.80 3.77
C SER A 81 24.23 -12.48 2.77
N ILE A 82 23.00 -12.41 3.27
CA ILE A 82 21.75 -12.06 2.61
C ILE A 82 21.19 -10.97 3.50
N PRO A 83 21.24 -9.67 3.10
CA PRO A 83 20.52 -8.63 3.81
C PRO A 83 19.06 -9.08 4.02
N PHE A 84 18.47 -8.75 5.16
CA PHE A 84 17.09 -9.13 5.45
C PHE A 84 16.15 -8.31 4.54
N LEU A 85 15.94 -8.78 3.31
CA LEU A 85 15.25 -8.04 2.23
C LEU A 85 13.71 -8.02 2.40
N ALA A 86 13.27 -7.63 3.59
CA ALA A 86 11.92 -7.21 3.93
C ALA A 86 12.02 -5.93 4.78
N ALA A 87 11.12 -4.97 4.50
CA ALA A 87 11.21 -3.55 4.87
C ALA A 87 12.40 -2.78 4.28
N THR A 88 12.08 -1.69 3.57
CA THR A 88 13.08 -0.75 3.08
C THR A 88 13.44 0.21 4.20
N ASN A 89 14.32 -0.23 5.09
CA ASN A 89 14.92 0.69 6.05
C ASN A 89 15.53 1.86 5.29
N TYR A 90 15.17 3.10 5.64
CA TYR A 90 15.78 4.31 5.11
C TYR A 90 17.32 4.28 5.24
N LYS A 91 17.84 3.61 6.28
CA LYS A 91 19.27 3.30 6.47
C LYS A 91 19.88 2.37 5.42
N GLU A 92 19.14 1.40 4.91
CA GLU A 92 19.62 0.48 3.87
C GLU A 92 19.49 1.10 2.48
N PHE A 93 18.40 1.82 2.20
CA PHE A 93 18.26 2.56 0.95
C PHE A 93 19.36 3.61 0.77
N SER A 94 19.70 4.36 1.82
CA SER A 94 20.81 5.33 1.80
C SER A 94 22.21 4.69 1.74
N GLN A 95 22.35 3.38 2.00
CA GLN A 95 23.59 2.61 1.83
C GLN A 95 23.70 1.93 0.45
N LEU A 96 22.58 1.51 -0.13
CA LEU A 96 22.51 0.88 -1.46
C LEU A 96 22.56 1.91 -2.61
N ALA A 97 22.12 3.15 -2.34
CA ALA A 97 22.16 4.27 -3.26
C ALA A 97 23.60 4.82 -3.43
N PRO A 98 24.20 4.80 -4.64
CA PRO A 98 25.29 5.70 -4.96
C PRO A 98 24.71 7.13 -5.04
N GLN A 99 24.90 7.89 -3.96
CA GLN A 99 24.35 9.25 -3.84
C GLN A 99 25.19 10.24 -4.63
N TYR A 100 24.66 10.79 -5.73
CA TYR A 100 25.20 12.01 -6.32
C TYR A 100 24.35 13.20 -5.86
N LEU A 101 24.86 13.89 -4.85
CA LEU A 101 24.26 15.09 -4.30
C LEU A 101 24.96 16.32 -4.88
N ASN A 102 24.28 17.05 -5.75
CA ASN A 102 24.73 18.39 -6.12
C ASN A 102 24.15 19.40 -5.11
N GLU A 103 24.93 19.70 -4.07
CA GLU A 103 24.54 20.65 -3.02
C GLU A 103 24.21 22.05 -3.56
N GLU A 104 24.87 22.49 -4.64
CA GLU A 104 24.58 23.78 -5.25
C GLU A 104 23.23 23.79 -5.97
N SER A 105 22.78 22.68 -6.57
CA SER A 105 21.57 22.67 -7.40
C SER A 105 20.31 22.14 -6.71
N GLY A 106 20.42 21.66 -5.47
CA GLY A 106 19.29 21.05 -4.75
C GLY A 106 18.73 19.80 -5.45
N VAL A 107 19.56 19.14 -6.27
CA VAL A 107 19.21 17.91 -6.99
C VAL A 107 19.87 16.74 -6.28
N PHE A 108 19.06 15.75 -5.92
CA PHE A 108 19.51 14.47 -5.40
C PHE A 108 19.23 13.40 -6.46
N GLU A 109 20.30 12.76 -6.93
CA GLU A 109 20.26 11.65 -7.88
C GLU A 109 20.72 10.34 -7.23
N THR A 110 20.01 9.26 -7.53
CA THR A 110 20.36 7.90 -7.10
C THR A 110 20.02 6.88 -8.18
N THR A 111 20.82 5.81 -8.28
CA THR A 111 20.60 4.70 -9.21
C THR A 111 20.42 3.39 -8.44
N ILE A 112 19.33 2.67 -8.72
CA ILE A 112 19.09 1.31 -8.21
C ILE A 112 19.64 0.30 -9.24
N PRO A 113 20.70 -0.47 -8.93
CA PRO A 113 21.52 -1.20 -9.91
C PRO A 113 20.91 -2.57 -10.31
N LEU A 114 19.64 -2.58 -10.74
CA LEU A 114 18.89 -3.78 -11.09
C LEU A 114 19.52 -4.61 -12.23
N SER A 115 20.37 -4.02 -13.08
CA SER A 115 21.06 -4.71 -14.18
C SER A 115 22.19 -5.63 -13.69
N SER A 116 22.84 -5.30 -12.58
CA SER A 116 23.98 -6.04 -12.02
C SER A 116 23.59 -6.87 -10.79
N ASP A 117 22.75 -6.37 -9.89
CA ASP A 117 22.32 -7.14 -8.72
C ASP A 117 21.07 -8.01 -9.01
N ALA A 118 21.31 -9.29 -9.28
CA ALA A 118 20.29 -10.31 -9.49
C ALA A 118 19.55 -10.78 -8.22
N ARG A 119 19.97 -10.37 -7.01
CA ARG A 119 19.21 -10.54 -5.76
C ARG A 119 18.23 -9.40 -5.58
N LEU A 120 18.71 -8.15 -5.66
CA LEU A 120 17.91 -6.93 -5.59
C LEU A 120 16.79 -6.95 -6.65
N ARG A 121 17.12 -7.34 -7.89
CA ARG A 121 16.15 -7.52 -9.00
C ARG A 121 14.88 -8.26 -8.61
N LYS A 122 14.96 -9.31 -7.78
CA LYS A 122 13.81 -10.13 -7.38
C LYS A 122 12.77 -9.39 -6.55
N LEU A 123 13.13 -8.27 -5.91
CA LEU A 123 12.19 -7.41 -5.19
C LEU A 123 11.41 -6.51 -6.15
N TYR A 124 12.05 -6.15 -7.28
CA TYR A 124 11.57 -5.27 -8.33
C TYR A 124 10.90 -6.02 -9.49
N GLU A 125 10.97 -7.34 -9.51
CA GLU A 125 10.31 -8.19 -10.51
C GLU A 125 8.93 -8.65 -9.99
N ASN A 126 7.90 -8.50 -10.82
CA ASN A 126 6.56 -9.00 -10.53
C ASN A 126 6.36 -10.41 -11.16
N PRO A 127 5.31 -11.16 -10.78
CA PRO A 127 5.07 -12.53 -11.27
C PRO A 127 4.93 -12.70 -12.79
N PHE A 128 4.92 -11.60 -13.56
CA PHE A 128 4.84 -11.59 -15.02
C PHE A 128 6.17 -11.18 -15.69
N GLY A 129 7.28 -11.13 -14.96
CA GLY A 129 8.62 -10.78 -15.48
C GLY A 129 8.80 -9.29 -15.82
N LEU A 130 7.91 -8.42 -15.34
CA LEU A 130 7.97 -6.96 -15.53
C LEU A 130 8.33 -6.25 -14.21
N LEU A 131 8.64 -4.96 -14.29
CA LEU A 131 8.91 -4.13 -13.11
C LEU A 131 7.67 -4.06 -12.17
N ARG A 132 7.92 -4.15 -10.87
CA ARG A 132 6.91 -4.10 -9.80
C ARG A 132 6.64 -2.64 -9.41
N LEU A 133 5.60 -2.03 -9.98
CA LEU A 133 5.22 -0.65 -9.70
C LEU A 133 5.05 -0.35 -8.19
N SER A 134 4.42 -1.24 -7.43
CA SER A 134 4.25 -1.07 -5.98
C SER A 134 5.56 -0.91 -5.20
N ARG A 135 6.68 -1.46 -5.72
CA ARG A 135 8.01 -1.26 -5.15
C ARG A 135 8.57 0.11 -5.50
N VAL A 136 8.45 0.53 -6.77
CA VAL A 136 8.92 1.85 -7.21
C VAL A 136 8.14 2.98 -6.50
N LEU A 137 6.84 2.79 -6.22
CA LEU A 137 6.04 3.71 -5.41
C LEU A 137 6.55 3.83 -3.95
N GLU A 138 7.10 2.75 -3.37
CA GLU A 138 7.74 2.79 -2.05
C GLU A 138 9.01 3.63 -2.09
N ASP A 139 9.86 3.41 -3.11
CA ASP A 139 11.12 4.13 -3.27
C ASP A 139 10.93 5.63 -3.57
N LEU A 140 9.84 6.01 -4.26
CA LEU A 140 9.51 7.43 -4.49
C LEU A 140 9.28 8.20 -3.18
N ASP A 141 8.68 7.58 -2.16
CA ASP A 141 8.55 8.18 -0.82
C ASP A 141 9.93 8.27 -0.14
N ALA A 142 10.76 7.22 -0.22
CA ALA A 142 12.09 7.21 0.37
C ALA A 142 13.03 8.27 -0.24
N VAL A 143 13.09 8.37 -1.57
CA VAL A 143 13.91 9.36 -2.30
C VAL A 143 13.41 10.78 -2.03
N SER A 144 12.09 10.99 -2.01
CA SER A 144 11.54 12.32 -1.74
C SER A 144 11.72 12.75 -0.28
N ALA A 145 11.68 11.81 0.69
CA ALA A 145 12.00 12.07 2.08
C ALA A 145 13.48 12.41 2.29
N LEU A 146 14.39 11.74 1.57
CA LEU A 146 15.82 12.08 1.53
C LEU A 146 16.02 13.53 1.04
N ALA A 147 15.40 13.91 -0.07
CA ALA A 147 15.47 15.28 -0.60
C ALA A 147 14.85 16.31 0.36
N ALA A 148 13.74 15.98 1.05
CA ALA A 148 13.10 16.85 2.03
C ALA A 148 14.02 17.13 3.23
N LEU A 149 14.57 16.07 3.84
CA LEU A 149 15.46 16.17 5.00
C LEU A 149 16.77 16.88 4.65
N HIS A 150 17.33 16.61 3.47
CA HIS A 150 18.52 17.34 2.98
C HIS A 150 18.24 18.83 2.70
N HIS A 151 17.04 19.22 2.28
CA HIS A 151 16.70 20.65 2.14
C HIS A 151 16.50 21.34 3.49
N VAL A 152 15.97 20.64 4.50
CA VAL A 152 15.74 21.20 5.84
C VAL A 152 17.03 21.34 6.66
N LYS A 153 18.00 20.43 6.49
CA LYS A 153 19.29 20.39 7.21
C LYS A 153 19.18 20.54 8.74
N ARG A 154 18.15 19.95 9.36
CA ARG A 154 17.91 19.95 10.81
C ARG A 154 17.41 18.60 11.31
N GLU A 155 17.94 18.14 12.44
CA GLU A 155 17.55 16.86 13.07
C GLU A 155 16.28 16.98 13.92
N ASP A 156 15.95 18.19 14.42
CA ASP A 156 14.77 18.46 15.25
C ASP A 156 13.45 18.54 14.46
N VAL A 157 13.50 18.33 13.14
CA VAL A 157 12.37 18.51 12.22
C VAL A 157 12.01 17.19 11.54
N ASN A 158 10.79 16.72 11.81
CA ASN A 158 10.19 15.60 11.13
C ASN A 158 9.56 16.05 9.80
N CYS A 159 10.08 15.57 8.67
CA CYS A 159 9.48 15.76 7.35
C CYS A 159 8.51 14.63 7.03
N VAL A 160 7.20 14.92 7.00
CA VAL A 160 6.16 13.92 6.67
C VAL A 160 5.48 14.20 5.34
N THR A 161 5.24 13.14 4.57
CA THR A 161 4.46 13.17 3.33
C THR A 161 3.01 13.55 3.66
N ALA A 162 2.53 14.66 3.09
CA ALA A 162 1.16 15.16 3.29
C ALA A 162 0.24 14.89 2.08
N ALA A 163 0.81 14.91 0.88
CA ALA A 163 0.12 14.55 -0.36
C ALA A 163 1.14 14.13 -1.43
N VAL A 164 0.64 13.41 -2.44
CA VAL A 164 1.37 13.15 -3.70
C VAL A 164 0.40 13.48 -4.82
N ASP A 165 0.78 14.36 -5.76
CA ASP A 165 0.00 14.60 -6.98
C ASP A 165 0.11 13.38 -7.91
N GLY A 166 -0.89 13.20 -8.78
CA GLY A 166 -0.97 12.05 -9.68
C GLY A 166 0.36 11.67 -10.37
N VAL A 167 0.86 10.46 -10.08
CA VAL A 167 2.08 9.89 -10.65
C VAL A 167 1.79 9.44 -12.08
N ARG A 168 2.38 10.15 -13.04
CA ARG A 168 2.28 9.83 -14.47
C ARG A 168 3.17 8.64 -14.78
N LEU A 169 2.65 7.69 -15.56
CA LEU A 169 3.32 6.44 -15.92
C LEU A 169 3.56 6.41 -17.44
N HIS A 170 4.83 6.35 -17.85
CA HIS A 170 5.28 6.51 -19.23
C HIS A 170 5.97 5.26 -19.76
N ASN A 171 5.98 5.05 -21.08
CA ASN A 171 6.84 4.05 -21.75
C ASN A 171 6.75 2.62 -21.18
N GLN A 172 5.55 2.17 -20.82
CA GLN A 172 5.29 0.77 -20.44
C GLN A 172 5.38 -0.18 -21.65
N PRO A 173 5.70 -1.47 -21.46
CA PRO A 173 6.04 -2.15 -20.20
C PRO A 173 7.50 -1.98 -19.78
N TRP A 174 7.74 -1.91 -18.47
CA TRP A 174 9.09 -1.74 -17.90
C TRP A 174 9.76 -3.07 -17.56
N SER A 175 11.09 -3.10 -17.74
CA SER A 175 11.91 -4.31 -17.57
C SER A 175 12.65 -4.27 -16.22
N PRO A 176 12.61 -5.36 -15.40
CA PRO A 176 13.38 -5.43 -14.15
C PRO A 176 14.89 -5.64 -14.40
N LYS A 177 15.34 -5.72 -15.67
CA LYS A 177 16.75 -5.94 -16.05
C LYS A 177 17.52 -4.65 -16.32
N HIS A 178 16.90 -3.48 -16.14
CA HIS A 178 17.49 -2.17 -16.39
C HIS A 178 17.51 -1.33 -15.11
N ASP A 179 18.61 -0.62 -14.90
CA ASP A 179 18.79 0.22 -13.71
C ASP A 179 17.74 1.33 -13.67
N LEU A 180 17.25 1.64 -12.47
CA LEU A 180 16.33 2.75 -12.24
C LEU A 180 17.12 3.97 -11.76
N ILE A 181 17.12 5.04 -12.54
CA ILE A 181 17.71 6.33 -12.15
C ILE A 181 16.58 7.21 -11.64
N TYR A 182 16.69 7.67 -10.40
CA TYR A 182 15.76 8.60 -9.76
C TYR A 182 16.45 9.96 -9.68
N HIS A 183 15.85 10.98 -10.28
CA HIS A 183 16.26 12.37 -10.08
C HIS A 183 15.17 13.07 -9.26
N SER A 184 15.55 13.76 -8.19
CA SER A 184 14.63 14.48 -7.32
C SER A 184 15.13 15.90 -7.05
N LYS A 185 14.21 16.88 -7.07
CA LYS A 185 14.52 18.28 -6.81
C LYS A 185 13.43 18.93 -5.97
N VAL A 186 13.81 19.72 -4.97
CA VAL A 186 12.85 20.63 -4.32
C VAL A 186 12.50 21.73 -5.31
N THR A 187 11.23 21.79 -5.72
CA THR A 187 10.76 22.70 -6.77
C THR A 187 10.01 23.90 -6.23
N TYR A 188 9.47 23.84 -5.01
CA TYR A 188 8.82 24.99 -4.36
C TYR A 188 8.84 24.87 -2.83
N THR A 189 8.87 25.99 -2.13
CA THR A 189 8.74 26.08 -0.66
C THR A 189 7.68 27.11 -0.27
N GLY A 190 6.68 26.68 0.51
CA GLY A 190 5.81 27.57 1.27
C GLY A 190 6.34 27.79 2.69
N LYS A 191 5.51 28.31 3.60
CA LYS A 191 5.92 28.61 4.99
C LYS A 191 6.44 27.38 5.77
N THR A 192 5.72 26.27 5.75
CA THR A 192 6.01 25.04 6.53
C THR A 192 5.91 23.77 5.67
N SER A 193 6.04 23.92 4.35
CA SER A 193 5.77 22.87 3.37
C SER A 193 6.62 23.04 2.12
N MET A 194 6.96 21.94 1.45
CA MET A 194 7.72 21.95 0.21
C MET A 194 7.14 20.98 -0.82
N ASN A 195 7.30 21.33 -2.10
CA ASN A 195 7.00 20.47 -3.23
C ASN A 195 8.31 19.89 -3.76
N ILE A 196 8.37 18.57 -3.92
CA ILE A 196 9.53 17.85 -4.42
C ILE A 196 9.09 17.13 -5.68
N SER A 197 9.63 17.51 -6.83
CA SER A 197 9.35 16.85 -8.09
C SER A 197 10.37 15.73 -8.31
N LEU A 198 9.89 14.55 -8.71
CA LEU A 198 10.70 13.37 -8.96
C LEU A 198 10.44 12.85 -10.38
N THR A 199 11.51 12.41 -11.02
CA THR A 199 11.45 11.60 -12.24
C THR A 199 12.17 10.28 -12.02
N VAL A 200 11.64 9.21 -12.61
CA VAL A 200 12.29 7.89 -12.65
C VAL A 200 12.47 7.49 -14.10
N ALA A 201 13.67 7.04 -14.46
CA ALA A 201 14.01 6.61 -15.81
C ALA A 201 14.75 5.27 -15.81
N GLN A 202 14.63 4.50 -16.89
CA GLN A 202 15.40 3.28 -17.09
C GLN A 202 16.59 3.50 -18.02
N LYS A 203 17.77 3.03 -17.60
CA LYS A 203 18.96 2.96 -18.45
C LYS A 203 18.94 1.69 -19.30
N ILE A 204 18.58 1.82 -20.57
CA ILE A 204 18.51 0.70 -21.51
C ILE A 204 19.90 0.54 -22.18
N PRO A 205 20.47 -0.68 -22.32
CA PRO A 205 21.81 -0.85 -22.92
C PRO A 205 21.90 -0.47 -24.41
N THR A 206 20.77 -0.42 -25.11
CA THR A 206 20.66 -0.21 -26.58
C THR A 206 19.98 1.10 -26.96
N GLU A 207 19.50 1.89 -25.99
CA GLU A 207 18.76 3.13 -26.21
C GLU A 207 19.11 4.14 -25.12
N ASN A 208 19.02 5.44 -25.42
CA ASN A 208 19.20 6.47 -24.38
C ASN A 208 18.17 6.30 -23.25
N THR A 209 18.53 6.77 -22.05
CA THR A 209 17.72 6.74 -20.82
C THR A 209 16.26 7.15 -21.07
N LYS A 210 15.31 6.23 -20.82
CA LYS A 210 13.88 6.49 -21.03
C LYS A 210 13.16 6.83 -19.73
N LEU A 211 12.51 7.99 -19.69
CA LEU A 211 11.59 8.37 -18.61
C LEU A 211 10.45 7.35 -18.48
N ILE A 212 10.20 6.87 -17.26
CA ILE A 212 9.11 5.92 -16.96
C ILE A 212 8.10 6.44 -15.95
N MET A 213 8.47 7.36 -15.05
CA MET A 213 7.54 7.97 -14.09
C MET A 213 7.87 9.44 -13.81
N GLU A 214 6.83 10.22 -13.51
CA GLU A 214 6.94 11.56 -12.95
C GLU A 214 5.99 11.71 -11.76
N ALA A 215 6.45 12.29 -10.65
CA ALA A 215 5.64 12.53 -9.44
C ALA A 215 5.94 13.91 -8.82
N ASP A 216 4.99 14.45 -8.06
CA ASP A 216 5.21 15.61 -7.20
C ASP A 216 4.75 15.28 -5.77
N PHE A 217 5.70 15.24 -4.84
CA PHE A 217 5.46 14.97 -3.42
C PHE A 217 5.35 16.27 -2.63
N VAL A 218 4.42 16.32 -1.69
CA VAL A 218 4.23 17.45 -0.77
C VAL A 218 4.66 17.03 0.62
N TYR A 219 5.77 17.58 1.10
CA TYR A 219 6.21 17.41 2.48
C TYR A 219 5.76 18.57 3.35
N VAL A 220 5.43 18.28 4.60
CA VAL A 220 5.27 19.29 5.65
C VAL A 220 6.30 19.05 6.76
N ALA A 221 6.93 20.14 7.21
CA ALA A 221 7.86 20.10 8.33
C ALA A 221 7.08 20.18 9.65
N ARG A 222 7.37 19.25 10.55
CA ARG A 222 6.77 19.13 11.88
C ARG A 222 7.85 19.07 12.96
N ASN A 223 7.49 19.36 14.21
CA ASN A 223 8.30 18.95 15.35
C ASN A 223 8.35 17.41 15.45
N LEU A 224 9.25 16.89 16.29
CA LEU A 224 9.46 15.46 16.51
C LEU A 224 8.16 14.70 16.86
N GLU A 225 7.26 15.34 17.62
CA GLU A 225 5.95 14.81 18.03
C GLU A 225 4.91 14.75 16.88
N GLY A 226 5.15 15.44 15.75
CA GLY A 226 4.20 15.62 14.65
C GLY A 226 3.13 16.70 14.89
N THR A 227 3.03 17.25 16.10
CA THR A 227 1.95 18.15 16.56
C THR A 227 2.01 19.54 15.93
N GLN A 228 3.18 20.18 15.91
CA GLN A 228 3.36 21.58 15.48
C GLN A 228 4.04 21.69 14.11
N SER A 229 3.65 22.67 13.30
CA SER A 229 4.25 22.96 11.98
C SER A 229 5.50 23.83 12.10
N ILE A 230 6.63 23.36 11.59
CA ILE A 230 7.92 24.08 11.63
C ILE A 230 8.17 24.83 10.30
N PRO A 231 8.74 26.05 10.32
CA PRO A 231 9.14 26.74 9.09
C PRO A 231 10.23 25.99 8.31
N VAL A 232 10.10 25.92 6.98
CA VAL A 232 11.11 25.34 6.09
C VAL A 232 12.05 26.43 5.54
N PRO A 233 13.32 26.12 5.22
CA PRO A 233 14.20 27.05 4.51
C PRO A 233 13.60 27.46 3.16
N PRO A 234 13.63 28.75 2.79
CA PRO A 234 13.09 29.21 1.51
C PRO A 234 13.98 28.76 0.33
N LEU A 235 13.34 28.26 -0.73
CA LEU A 235 13.99 27.98 -2.01
C LEU A 235 14.05 29.27 -2.84
N HIS A 236 15.27 29.66 -3.22
CA HIS A 236 15.52 30.78 -4.13
C HIS A 236 15.91 30.25 -5.51
N ALA A 237 15.11 30.55 -6.53
CA ALA A 237 15.45 30.24 -7.93
C ALA A 237 16.58 31.16 -8.42
N ARG A 238 17.60 30.58 -9.07
CA ARG A 238 18.82 31.31 -9.48
C ARG A 238 18.93 31.50 -10.99
N ASN A 239 18.15 30.76 -11.77
CA ASN A 239 18.06 30.88 -13.22
C ASN A 239 16.59 30.78 -13.68
N GLU A 240 16.34 31.02 -14.97
CA GLU A 240 14.97 31.06 -15.52
C GLU A 240 14.27 29.70 -15.47
N GLU A 241 15.00 28.59 -15.58
CA GLU A 241 14.46 27.24 -15.47
C GLU A 241 13.96 26.94 -14.05
N GLU A 242 14.76 27.27 -13.03
CA GLU A 242 14.36 27.16 -11.62
C GLU A 242 13.17 28.06 -11.31
N LYS A 243 13.12 29.27 -11.89
CA LYS A 243 11.99 30.19 -11.73
C LYS A 243 10.70 29.62 -12.35
N ALA A 244 10.76 29.16 -13.60
CA ALA A 244 9.63 28.52 -14.28
C ALA A 244 9.18 27.23 -13.57
N SER A 245 10.12 26.46 -13.00
CA SER A 245 9.81 25.29 -12.17
C SER A 245 9.10 25.68 -10.87
N PHE A 246 9.55 26.74 -10.19
CA PHE A 246 8.94 27.27 -8.98
C PHE A 246 7.53 27.81 -9.21
N GLU A 247 7.34 28.58 -10.27
CA GLU A 247 6.03 29.12 -10.68
C GLU A 247 5.05 27.97 -11.04
N ARG A 248 5.52 26.94 -11.76
CA ARG A 248 4.74 25.74 -12.08
C ARG A 248 4.35 24.95 -10.81
N ALA A 249 5.26 24.78 -9.86
CA ALA A 249 4.99 24.06 -8.61
C ALA A 249 4.09 24.88 -7.65
N ALA A 250 4.21 26.21 -7.62
CA ALA A 250 3.30 27.10 -6.93
C ALA A 250 1.87 27.01 -7.52
N LEU A 251 1.74 27.01 -8.84
CA LEU A 251 0.45 26.81 -9.52
C LEU A 251 -0.17 25.45 -9.21
N LYS A 252 0.61 24.35 -9.20
CA LYS A 252 0.13 23.03 -8.71
C LYS A 252 -0.40 23.13 -7.29
N GLN A 253 0.31 23.81 -6.38
CA GLN A 253 -0.15 23.96 -4.99
C GLN A 253 -1.47 24.76 -4.88
N LEU A 254 -1.69 25.76 -5.74
CA LEU A 254 -2.96 26.50 -5.82
C LEU A 254 -4.08 25.60 -6.35
N LEU A 255 -3.86 24.90 -7.47
CA LEU A 255 -4.82 23.98 -8.06
C LEU A 255 -5.20 22.85 -7.09
N ARG A 256 -4.24 22.32 -6.32
CA ARG A 256 -4.48 21.32 -5.26
C ARG A 256 -5.40 21.85 -4.16
N LYS A 257 -5.26 23.11 -3.75
CA LYS A 257 -6.17 23.77 -2.79
C LYS A 257 -7.58 23.94 -3.37
N GLU A 258 -7.71 24.30 -4.65
CA GLU A 258 -9.03 24.40 -5.30
C GLU A 258 -9.70 23.04 -5.53
N ARG A 259 -8.93 21.99 -5.88
CA ARG A 259 -9.43 20.59 -5.92
C ARG A 259 -9.97 20.18 -4.54
N ALA A 260 -9.25 20.48 -3.46
CA ALA A 260 -9.67 20.13 -2.10
C ALA A 260 -11.02 20.77 -1.70
N LYS A 261 -11.33 21.99 -2.16
CA LYS A 261 -12.65 22.63 -1.96
C LYS A 261 -13.79 21.94 -2.72
N ARG A 262 -13.49 21.27 -3.84
CA ARG A 262 -14.46 20.55 -4.71
C ARG A 262 -14.61 19.07 -4.35
N ASN A 263 -13.98 18.63 -3.24
CA ASN A 263 -14.08 17.26 -2.75
C ASN A 263 -15.53 16.97 -2.31
N LEU A 264 -16.10 15.86 -2.79
CA LEU A 264 -17.49 15.46 -2.52
C LEU A 264 -17.79 15.12 -1.05
N THR A 265 -16.76 15.05 -0.20
CA THR A 265 -16.92 14.99 1.27
C THR A 265 -17.26 16.36 1.88
N VAL A 266 -17.17 17.45 1.11
CA VAL A 266 -17.32 18.85 1.57
C VAL A 266 -18.30 19.64 0.70
N SER A 267 -18.25 19.46 -0.62
CA SER A 267 -19.15 20.11 -1.59
C SER A 267 -20.12 19.11 -2.21
N VAL A 268 -21.39 19.49 -2.39
CA VAL A 268 -22.36 18.67 -3.15
C VAL A 268 -21.93 18.46 -4.62
N PRO A 269 -22.37 17.37 -5.27
CA PRO A 269 -22.19 17.20 -6.73
C PRO A 269 -22.88 18.29 -7.55
N THR A 270 -22.46 18.48 -8.80
CA THR A 270 -23.11 19.41 -9.74
C THR A 270 -24.52 18.93 -10.10
N ILE A 271 -25.34 19.82 -10.67
CA ILE A 271 -26.70 19.48 -11.12
C ILE A 271 -26.67 18.34 -12.14
N ASP A 272 -25.71 18.34 -13.06
CA ASP A 272 -25.55 17.29 -14.08
C ASP A 272 -25.14 15.94 -13.46
N GLU A 273 -24.30 15.94 -12.43
CA GLU A 273 -23.91 14.74 -11.69
C GLU A 273 -25.08 14.15 -10.88
N GLN A 274 -25.87 15.02 -10.24
CA GLN A 274 -27.11 14.62 -9.55
C GLN A 274 -28.14 14.06 -10.53
N LEU A 275 -28.32 14.69 -11.69
CA LEU A 275 -29.22 14.25 -12.75
C LEU A 275 -28.76 12.90 -13.35
N HIS A 276 -27.45 12.72 -13.57
CA HIS A 276 -26.86 11.45 -14.02
C HIS A 276 -27.15 10.31 -13.04
N LEU A 277 -26.92 10.52 -11.74
CA LEU A 277 -27.28 9.53 -10.72
C LEU A 277 -28.79 9.25 -10.72
N HIS A 278 -29.63 10.28 -10.75
CA HIS A 278 -31.09 10.11 -10.77
C HIS A 278 -31.56 9.29 -11.98
N GLN A 279 -31.04 9.56 -13.18
CA GLN A 279 -31.34 8.79 -14.39
C GLN A 279 -30.88 7.33 -14.27
N MET A 280 -29.69 7.08 -13.72
CA MET A 280 -29.15 5.74 -13.48
C MET A 280 -30.02 4.94 -12.50
N PHE A 281 -30.42 5.54 -11.37
CA PHE A 281 -31.33 4.90 -10.41
C PHE A 281 -32.74 4.68 -11.00
N LYS A 282 -33.30 5.65 -11.74
CA LYS A 282 -34.60 5.52 -12.42
C LYS A 282 -34.62 4.40 -13.46
N ARG A 283 -33.49 4.16 -14.14
CA ARG A 283 -33.30 3.06 -15.11
C ARG A 283 -33.11 1.69 -14.41
N GLY A 284 -32.76 1.68 -13.13
CA GLY A 284 -32.49 0.46 -12.36
C GLY A 284 -31.15 -0.20 -12.69
N PHE A 285 -30.82 -1.28 -11.97
CA PHE A 285 -29.60 -2.10 -12.16
C PHE A 285 -29.78 -3.13 -13.28
N ARG A 286 -28.71 -3.42 -14.05
CA ARG A 286 -28.72 -4.41 -15.14
C ARG A 286 -27.68 -5.52 -14.92
N PRO A 287 -28.05 -6.70 -14.37
CA PRO A 287 -27.09 -7.76 -14.01
C PRO A 287 -26.17 -8.24 -15.14
N GLU A 288 -26.57 -8.09 -16.40
CA GLU A 288 -25.77 -8.45 -17.57
C GLU A 288 -24.64 -7.45 -17.82
N GLU A 289 -24.95 -6.15 -17.79
CA GLU A 289 -24.00 -5.05 -18.08
C GLU A 289 -23.22 -4.58 -16.84
N GLU A 290 -23.72 -4.84 -15.63
CA GLU A 290 -23.30 -4.16 -14.39
C GLU A 290 -22.97 -5.09 -13.22
N VAL A 291 -22.27 -4.51 -12.24
CA VAL A 291 -21.92 -5.11 -10.95
C VAL A 291 -22.06 -4.07 -9.83
N TYR A 292 -22.51 -4.47 -8.64
CA TYR A 292 -22.64 -3.52 -7.52
C TYR A 292 -21.27 -3.18 -6.92
N MET A 293 -21.06 -1.92 -6.51
CA MET A 293 -19.77 -1.48 -5.93
C MET A 293 -19.36 -2.32 -4.70
N SER A 294 -20.32 -2.69 -3.85
CA SER A 294 -20.16 -3.60 -2.72
C SER A 294 -19.69 -5.02 -3.09
N GLN A 295 -19.92 -5.49 -4.33
CA GLN A 295 -19.43 -6.80 -4.82
C GLN A 295 -18.00 -6.75 -5.37
N VAL A 296 -17.49 -5.55 -5.68
CA VAL A 296 -16.12 -5.29 -6.18
C VAL A 296 -15.29 -4.50 -5.16
N THR A 297 -15.51 -4.84 -3.88
CA THR A 297 -14.82 -4.27 -2.73
C THR A 297 -14.11 -5.36 -1.93
N VAL A 298 -12.81 -5.19 -1.69
CA VAL A 298 -11.95 -6.15 -0.97
C VAL A 298 -11.19 -5.43 0.14
N GLY A 299 -11.24 -6.00 1.34
CA GLY A 299 -10.49 -5.52 2.52
C GLY A 299 -9.20 -6.29 2.76
N SER A 300 -8.21 -5.66 3.39
CA SER A 300 -7.03 -6.31 3.94
C SER A 300 -6.56 -5.62 5.22
N THR A 301 -6.15 -6.40 6.22
CA THR A 301 -5.80 -5.91 7.56
C THR A 301 -4.36 -6.28 7.89
N HIS A 302 -3.59 -5.29 8.37
CA HIS A 302 -2.17 -5.39 8.66
C HIS A 302 -1.87 -4.83 10.05
N PHE A 303 -0.92 -5.42 10.77
CA PHE A 303 -0.36 -4.85 12.00
C PHE A 303 0.91 -4.07 11.65
N MET A 304 1.06 -2.84 12.15
CA MET A 304 2.20 -1.96 11.79
C MET A 304 3.43 -2.29 12.62
N LEU A 305 4.49 -2.79 11.97
CA LEU A 305 5.68 -3.33 12.63
C LEU A 305 6.85 -2.31 12.72
N PRO A 306 7.82 -2.51 13.63
CA PRO A 306 8.88 -1.52 13.91
C PRO A 306 9.96 -1.36 12.82
N ASP A 307 9.93 -2.19 11.79
CA ASP A 307 10.76 -2.15 10.58
C ASP A 307 10.16 -1.25 9.48
N GLU A 308 8.85 -1.03 9.49
CA GLU A 308 8.14 -0.21 8.48
C GLU A 308 8.10 1.30 8.82
N ARG A 309 8.90 1.74 9.81
CA ARG A 309 8.77 3.04 10.47
C ARG A 309 9.88 4.04 10.14
N ASN A 310 9.52 5.32 10.10
CA ASN A 310 10.46 6.43 10.18
C ASN A 310 11.08 6.56 11.57
N MET A 311 12.12 7.38 11.69
CA MET A 311 12.86 7.61 12.95
C MET A 311 12.01 8.21 14.09
N TYR A 312 10.76 8.61 13.82
CA TYR A 312 9.82 9.19 14.77
C TYR A 312 8.66 8.24 15.13
N GLY A 313 8.70 6.97 14.71
CA GLY A 313 7.75 5.94 15.11
C GLY A 313 6.46 5.82 14.27
N PHE A 314 6.38 6.51 13.13
CA PHE A 314 5.26 6.43 12.20
C PHE A 314 5.63 5.63 10.94
N THR A 315 4.67 4.91 10.38
CA THR A 315 4.84 4.11 9.15
C THR A 315 5.14 5.03 7.96
N PHE A 316 6.11 4.66 7.11
CA PHE A 316 6.43 5.41 5.89
C PHE A 316 5.26 5.46 4.91
N GLY A 317 5.12 6.58 4.17
CA GLY A 317 4.06 6.72 3.17
C GLY A 317 4.19 5.72 2.03
N GLY A 318 5.43 5.39 1.64
CA GLY A 318 5.77 4.39 0.63
C GLY A 318 5.26 2.99 0.96
N VAL A 319 5.29 2.59 2.23
CA VAL A 319 4.76 1.29 2.69
C VAL A 319 3.24 1.22 2.52
N LEU A 320 2.55 2.33 2.79
CA LEU A 320 1.10 2.43 2.62
C LEU A 320 0.73 2.44 1.12
N MET A 321 1.48 3.18 0.29
CA MET A 321 1.31 3.20 -1.17
C MET A 321 1.52 1.82 -1.80
N ARG A 322 2.58 1.10 -1.39
CA ARG A 322 2.86 -0.28 -1.82
C ARG A 322 1.66 -1.20 -1.57
N ARG A 323 1.21 -1.27 -0.30
CA ARG A 323 0.09 -2.13 0.12
C ARG A 323 -1.23 -1.74 -0.54
N ALA A 324 -1.51 -0.44 -0.68
CA ALA A 324 -2.71 0.05 -1.33
C ALA A 324 -2.74 -0.29 -2.83
N TYR A 325 -1.63 -0.11 -3.55
CA TYR A 325 -1.54 -0.50 -4.96
C TYR A 325 -1.72 -2.01 -5.13
N GLU A 326 -1.08 -2.82 -4.28
CA GLU A 326 -1.15 -4.29 -4.36
C GLU A 326 -2.58 -4.78 -4.10
N LEU A 327 -3.29 -4.20 -3.13
CA LEU A 327 -4.70 -4.48 -2.90
C LEU A 327 -5.59 -4.03 -4.07
N ALA A 328 -5.33 -2.86 -4.66
CA ALA A 328 -6.07 -2.35 -5.81
C ALA A 328 -5.89 -3.20 -7.07
N PHE A 329 -4.67 -3.67 -7.33
CA PHE A 329 -4.34 -4.59 -8.41
C PHE A 329 -5.08 -5.92 -8.23
N VAL A 330 -5.04 -6.50 -7.02
CA VAL A 330 -5.73 -7.76 -6.69
C VAL A 330 -7.24 -7.61 -6.81
N ASN A 331 -7.82 -6.51 -6.31
CA ASN A 331 -9.27 -6.27 -6.42
C ASN A 331 -9.73 -6.22 -7.88
N ASN A 332 -9.04 -5.46 -8.75
CA ASN A 332 -9.35 -5.44 -10.19
C ASN A 332 -9.25 -6.83 -10.83
N TYR A 333 -8.20 -7.59 -10.50
CA TYR A 333 -7.99 -8.93 -11.04
C TYR A 333 -9.11 -9.90 -10.61
N LEU A 334 -9.56 -9.82 -9.36
CA LEU A 334 -10.67 -10.62 -8.83
C LEU A 334 -12.03 -10.21 -9.43
N ALA A 335 -12.28 -8.90 -9.53
CA ALA A 335 -13.54 -8.34 -10.03
C ALA A 335 -13.80 -8.66 -11.50
N PHE A 336 -12.77 -8.64 -12.35
CA PHE A 336 -12.92 -8.71 -13.81
C PHE A 336 -12.21 -9.91 -14.47
N GLN A 337 -11.45 -10.70 -13.72
CA GLN A 337 -10.71 -11.89 -14.18
C GLN A 337 -9.75 -11.62 -15.36
N GLN A 338 -9.41 -10.35 -15.58
CA GLN A 338 -8.44 -9.85 -16.55
C GLN A 338 -7.27 -9.22 -15.82
N ARG A 339 -6.06 -9.36 -16.38
CA ARG A 339 -4.87 -8.68 -15.86
C ARG A 339 -5.01 -7.15 -16.05
N PRO A 340 -5.05 -6.34 -14.97
CA PRO A 340 -5.06 -4.90 -15.10
C PRO A 340 -3.65 -4.37 -15.35
N THR A 341 -3.57 -3.26 -16.09
CA THR A 341 -2.35 -2.48 -16.32
C THR A 341 -2.57 -1.09 -15.75
N ALA A 342 -1.64 -0.54 -14.96
CA ALA A 342 -1.82 0.77 -14.34
C ALA A 342 -1.54 1.90 -15.36
N VAL A 343 -2.47 2.84 -15.45
CA VAL A 343 -2.43 4.00 -16.36
C VAL A 343 -1.91 5.24 -15.63
N GLU A 344 -2.49 5.53 -14.46
CA GLU A 344 -2.05 6.62 -13.59
C GLU A 344 -2.27 6.20 -12.12
N VAL A 345 -1.40 6.63 -11.21
CA VAL A 345 -1.73 6.65 -9.78
C VAL A 345 -2.22 8.06 -9.50
N GLY A 346 -3.51 8.24 -9.22
CA GLY A 346 -4.10 9.57 -9.00
C GLY A 346 -3.71 10.19 -7.65
N ASP A 347 -4.09 11.45 -7.43
CA ASP A 347 -3.75 12.23 -6.22
C ASP A 347 -3.96 11.41 -4.92
N ILE A 348 -2.93 11.36 -4.07
CA ILE A 348 -2.91 10.65 -2.79
C ILE A 348 -2.92 11.66 -1.65
N SER A 349 -3.78 11.45 -0.65
CA SER A 349 -3.87 12.31 0.54
C SER A 349 -3.44 11.58 1.80
N PHE A 350 -2.56 12.18 2.60
CA PHE A 350 -2.12 11.72 3.91
C PHE A 350 -2.76 12.63 4.98
N ILE A 351 -3.93 12.23 5.44
CA ILE A 351 -4.79 13.00 6.36
C ILE A 351 -4.26 12.91 7.79
N LYS A 352 -3.78 11.72 8.19
CA LYS A 352 -3.19 11.43 9.50
C LYS A 352 -2.02 10.45 9.38
N SER A 353 -1.03 10.58 10.25
CA SER A 353 0.09 9.64 10.36
C SER A 353 -0.38 8.29 10.93
N VAL A 354 0.31 7.20 10.55
CA VAL A 354 0.00 5.82 10.98
C VAL A 354 1.03 5.36 12.02
N PRO A 355 0.70 5.24 13.32
CA PRO A 355 1.66 4.81 14.34
C PRO A 355 2.02 3.32 14.23
N VAL A 356 3.26 2.97 14.57
CA VAL A 356 3.66 1.57 14.81
C VAL A 356 2.85 0.97 15.96
N GLY A 357 2.52 -0.32 15.88
CA GLY A 357 1.67 -1.01 16.84
C GLY A 357 0.16 -0.78 16.65
N SER A 358 -0.23 0.08 15.71
CA SER A 358 -1.63 0.20 15.29
C SER A 358 -2.03 -0.86 14.25
N ILE A 359 -3.33 -1.06 14.07
CA ILE A 359 -3.87 -1.91 13.01
C ILE A 359 -4.29 -1.03 11.82
N LEU A 360 -3.75 -1.32 10.65
CA LEU A 360 -4.09 -0.70 9.37
C LEU A 360 -5.10 -1.60 8.63
N GLU A 361 -6.31 -1.10 8.43
CA GLU A 361 -7.31 -1.70 7.54
C GLU A 361 -7.32 -0.92 6.21
N LEU A 362 -7.11 -1.62 5.10
CA LEU A 362 -7.21 -1.08 3.76
C LEU A 362 -8.47 -1.65 3.09
N HIS A 363 -9.32 -0.78 2.54
CA HIS A 363 -10.52 -1.16 1.80
C HIS A 363 -10.40 -0.65 0.36
N SER A 364 -10.21 -1.56 -0.59
CA SER A 364 -10.20 -1.27 -2.02
C SER A 364 -11.58 -1.46 -2.61
N SER A 365 -12.11 -0.46 -3.32
CA SER A 365 -13.34 -0.56 -4.11
C SER A 365 -13.08 -0.16 -5.55
N VAL A 366 -13.59 -0.91 -6.53
CA VAL A 366 -13.70 -0.42 -7.91
C VAL A 366 -14.86 0.56 -7.95
N VAL A 367 -14.58 1.85 -8.06
CA VAL A 367 -15.58 2.92 -7.88
C VAL A 367 -16.22 3.37 -9.18
N TYR A 368 -15.47 3.31 -10.29
CA TYR A 368 -15.95 3.71 -11.61
C TYR A 368 -15.27 2.90 -12.72
N THR A 369 -15.95 2.77 -13.86
CA THR A 369 -15.53 1.93 -15.00
C THR A 369 -16.09 2.52 -16.29
N LYS A 370 -15.27 2.58 -17.34
CA LYS A 370 -15.64 3.12 -18.66
C LYS A 370 -14.88 2.33 -19.72
N ASP A 371 -15.60 1.54 -20.50
CA ASP A 371 -15.06 0.64 -21.53
C ASP A 371 -13.98 -0.29 -20.96
N THR A 372 -12.71 -0.07 -21.33
CA THR A 372 -11.54 -0.85 -20.86
C THR A 372 -10.88 -0.29 -19.59
N TYR A 373 -11.34 0.84 -19.06
CA TYR A 373 -10.72 1.53 -17.92
C TYR A 373 -11.48 1.30 -16.61
N GLN A 374 -10.72 1.21 -15.51
CA GLN A 374 -11.22 1.05 -14.14
C GLN A 374 -10.58 2.08 -13.22
N VAL A 375 -11.37 2.72 -12.36
CA VAL A 375 -10.87 3.55 -11.26
C VAL A 375 -11.10 2.81 -9.96
N VAL A 376 -10.02 2.59 -9.22
CA VAL A 376 -10.01 1.94 -7.92
C VAL A 376 -9.58 2.93 -6.86
N LEU A 377 -10.37 3.03 -5.81
CA LEU A 377 -10.12 3.89 -4.66
C LEU A 377 -9.82 2.97 -3.47
N VAL A 378 -8.75 3.25 -2.74
CA VAL A 378 -8.36 2.52 -1.54
C VAL A 378 -8.41 3.46 -0.35
N ASP A 379 -9.39 3.24 0.52
CA ASP A 379 -9.52 3.91 1.80
C ASP A 379 -8.62 3.22 2.83
N ALA A 380 -7.80 3.98 3.56
CA ALA A 380 -7.04 3.48 4.70
C ALA A 380 -7.64 3.96 6.01
N MET A 381 -7.93 3.01 6.90
CA MET A 381 -8.34 3.23 8.28
C MET A 381 -7.24 2.75 9.21
N VAL A 382 -6.92 3.53 10.24
CA VAL A 382 -6.13 3.05 11.36
C VAL A 382 -7.04 2.85 12.56
N ASN A 383 -6.92 1.68 13.18
CA ASN A 383 -7.47 1.38 14.49
C ASN A 383 -6.31 1.41 15.51
N ASN A 384 -6.29 2.48 16.32
CA ASN A 384 -5.26 2.70 17.33
C ASN A 384 -5.69 2.13 18.68
N LEU A 385 -5.32 0.87 18.92
CA LEU A 385 -5.57 0.15 20.17
C LEU A 385 -4.77 0.68 21.37
N MET A 386 -3.81 1.59 21.16
CA MET A 386 -3.03 2.23 22.24
C MET A 386 -3.72 3.47 22.82
N HIS A 387 -4.85 3.89 22.24
CA HIS A 387 -5.69 4.97 22.76
C HIS A 387 -6.85 4.38 23.59
N ASP A 388 -7.30 5.09 24.63
CA ASP A 388 -8.46 4.71 25.43
C ASP A 388 -9.54 5.83 25.36
N PRO A 389 -10.74 5.56 24.80
CA PRO A 389 -11.11 4.35 24.06
C PRO A 389 -10.32 4.24 22.73
N PRO A 390 -10.20 3.03 22.14
CA PRO A 390 -9.54 2.85 20.85
C PRO A 390 -10.18 3.68 19.74
N THR A 391 -9.37 4.40 18.97
CA THR A 391 -9.85 5.27 17.88
C THR A 391 -9.71 4.57 16.53
N LYS A 392 -10.78 4.62 15.72
CA LYS A 392 -10.75 4.18 14.31
C LYS A 392 -10.94 5.39 13.39
N GLU A 393 -9.92 5.71 12.61
CA GLU A 393 -9.84 6.96 11.85
C GLU A 393 -9.35 6.76 10.41
N LYS A 394 -9.91 7.52 9.46
CA LYS A 394 -9.41 7.53 8.08
C LYS A 394 -8.09 8.27 8.00
N THR A 395 -7.01 7.57 7.62
CA THR A 395 -5.66 8.16 7.52
C THR A 395 -5.30 8.54 6.10
N ASN A 396 -5.74 7.79 5.09
CA ASN A 396 -5.36 8.01 3.69
C ASN A 396 -6.52 7.75 2.73
N THR A 397 -6.38 8.32 1.52
CA THR A 397 -7.07 7.84 0.32
C THR A 397 -6.02 7.68 -0.78
N PHE A 398 -5.96 6.50 -1.39
CA PHE A 398 -5.15 6.24 -2.58
C PHE A 398 -6.09 6.04 -3.78
N ASN A 399 -5.71 6.56 -4.93
CA ASN A 399 -6.51 6.48 -6.14
C ASN A 399 -5.66 5.87 -7.27
N PHE A 400 -6.23 4.93 -8.02
CA PHE A 400 -5.52 4.21 -9.07
C PHE A 400 -6.41 4.07 -10.30
N VAL A 401 -5.88 4.44 -11.46
CA VAL A 401 -6.53 4.21 -12.76
C VAL A 401 -5.83 3.04 -13.45
N PHE A 402 -6.61 2.04 -13.82
CA PHE A 402 -6.17 0.83 -14.52
C PHE A 402 -6.87 0.69 -15.87
N LYS A 403 -6.32 -0.20 -16.70
CA LYS A 403 -6.88 -0.62 -17.99
C LYS A 403 -6.76 -2.14 -18.17
N THR A 404 -7.78 -2.75 -18.75
CA THR A 404 -7.83 -4.17 -19.14
C THR A 404 -7.77 -4.34 -20.66
N ALA A 405 -7.59 -5.59 -21.13
CA ALA A 405 -7.51 -5.89 -22.57
C ALA A 405 -8.89 -5.84 -23.27
N GLN A 406 -9.95 -6.24 -22.57
CA GLN A 406 -11.34 -6.20 -23.02
C GLN A 406 -12.18 -5.31 -22.10
N PRO A 407 -13.32 -4.78 -22.58
CA PRO A 407 -14.23 -4.00 -21.74
C PRO A 407 -14.70 -4.74 -20.48
N VAL A 408 -15.09 -3.99 -19.45
CA VAL A 408 -15.57 -4.53 -18.18
C VAL A 408 -17.01 -4.11 -17.87
N LYS A 409 -17.65 -4.81 -16.93
CA LYS A 409 -18.97 -4.44 -16.41
C LYS A 409 -18.94 -3.07 -15.74
N LYS A 410 -20.05 -2.34 -15.88
CA LYS A 410 -20.23 -1.01 -15.29
C LYS A 410 -20.50 -1.11 -13.78
N ILE A 411 -19.90 -0.22 -12.98
CA ILE A 411 -20.20 -0.15 -11.55
C ILE A 411 -21.55 0.52 -11.31
N PHE A 412 -22.39 -0.10 -10.47
CA PHE A 412 -23.64 0.49 -9.97
C PHE A 412 -23.51 0.74 -8.45
N PRO A 413 -23.53 2.01 -7.98
CA PRO A 413 -23.61 2.33 -6.56
C PRO A 413 -25.03 2.12 -6.04
N LEU A 414 -25.17 1.64 -4.79
CA LEU A 414 -26.45 1.51 -4.08
C LEU A 414 -26.60 2.58 -2.99
N SER A 415 -25.52 2.91 -2.27
CA SER A 415 -25.55 3.91 -1.20
C SER A 415 -25.20 5.33 -1.68
N TYR A 416 -25.49 6.34 -0.86
CA TYR A 416 -25.03 7.71 -1.11
C TYR A 416 -23.50 7.81 -1.11
N GLU A 417 -22.81 7.10 -0.19
CA GLU A 417 -21.34 7.07 -0.14
C GLU A 417 -20.74 6.45 -1.40
N GLU A 418 -21.27 5.30 -1.84
CA GLU A 418 -20.89 4.65 -3.10
C GLU A 418 -21.18 5.59 -4.29
N SER A 419 -22.27 6.36 -4.25
CA SER A 419 -22.61 7.33 -5.29
C SER A 419 -21.61 8.50 -5.35
N MET A 420 -21.13 8.99 -4.21
CA MET A 420 -20.08 10.02 -4.17
C MET A 420 -18.73 9.45 -4.64
N LYS A 421 -18.39 8.22 -4.24
CA LYS A 421 -17.22 7.48 -4.73
C LYS A 421 -17.26 7.27 -6.25
N TYR A 422 -18.42 6.91 -6.80
CA TYR A 422 -18.66 6.77 -8.24
C TYR A 422 -18.46 8.08 -9.01
N ILE A 423 -19.02 9.20 -8.55
CA ILE A 423 -18.80 10.51 -9.19
C ILE A 423 -17.32 10.91 -9.09
N SER A 424 -16.68 10.73 -7.93
CA SER A 424 -15.25 11.02 -7.76
C SER A 424 -14.38 10.19 -8.71
N GLY A 425 -14.70 8.91 -8.89
CA GLY A 425 -14.03 8.03 -9.85
C GLY A 425 -14.26 8.47 -11.30
N ARG A 426 -15.48 8.91 -11.65
CA ARG A 426 -15.78 9.46 -12.98
C ARG A 426 -14.99 10.73 -13.26
N ARG A 427 -15.04 11.72 -12.36
CA ARG A 427 -14.25 12.96 -12.46
C ARG A 427 -12.77 12.65 -12.70
N MET A 428 -12.20 11.72 -11.93
CA MET A 428 -10.81 11.31 -12.07
C MET A 428 -10.50 10.68 -13.43
N LEU A 429 -11.36 9.79 -13.94
CA LEU A 429 -11.12 9.16 -15.24
C LEU A 429 -11.26 10.16 -16.39
N ASP A 430 -12.26 11.04 -16.35
CA ASP A 430 -12.42 12.10 -17.35
C ASP A 430 -11.24 13.09 -17.28
N ASP A 431 -10.72 13.43 -16.10
CA ASP A 431 -9.46 14.18 -15.90
C ASP A 431 -8.24 13.46 -16.51
N VAL A 432 -8.10 12.14 -16.33
CA VAL A 432 -6.99 11.34 -16.91
C VAL A 432 -7.10 11.24 -18.43
N LEU A 433 -8.30 11.03 -18.97
CA LEU A 433 -8.55 10.90 -20.40
C LEU A 433 -8.42 12.23 -21.18
N THR A 434 -8.23 13.37 -20.51
CA THR A 434 -7.84 14.64 -21.16
C THR A 434 -6.32 14.86 -21.20
N ARG A 435 -5.53 13.93 -20.64
CA ARG A 435 -4.05 13.97 -20.60
C ARG A 435 -3.36 12.90 -21.47
N ILE A 436 -4.13 12.02 -22.10
CA ILE A 436 -3.68 10.85 -22.90
C ILE A 436 -4.18 11.00 -24.33
#